data_AF-A0ABD3Q6X7-F1
#
_entry.id   AF-A0ABD3Q6X7-F1
#
_cell.length_a   1.000
_cell.length_b   1.000
_cell.length_c   1.000
_cell.angle_alpha   90.00
_cell.angle_beta   90.00
_cell.angle_gamma   90.00
#
_symmetry.space_group_name_H-M   'P 1'
#
loop_
_entity.id
_entity.type
_entity.pdbx_description
1 polymer ?
#
loop_
_entity_poly.entity_id
_entity_poly.type
_entity_poly.pdbx_seq_one_letter_code
_entity_poly.pdbx_strand_id
1 'polypeptide(L)'
;MNETTLLLSPDPGNPNAKADFLATVEPIHLPRKTTSTQDVTLPFEITFDGYTRESWASASTCTKDEWKSCYLLSTDGRNRLPGFLKYLRDRKKAAFAKFDPITDVFSSSEGSQNRGRAVLVVPFDPPTIADEDLPGGVERDQLLFVMYLRDENVLTNKNNPQQKQQPQQQMLRQNVSTTQQQNPQSTGHAQPSSKAVPPIKPIQINPSKKGGLLGNLLGARQRTENHLAMVRGPTRTDPSDSSALTSGAAGVITSFRNRVSTELEQFQSDPTTFITKITISLSSLVKQVPLSERDKVTMDVLKYVVYEQVEEVGMDRWIAAKEPGAFMDECVIAVYKEGHCPQEVLEDLNRGELPDEIKGQARHLAEAQSKMVQRKDKKVTAEEVMKKNVKEEANVTVLNTNKRDRRTLEQIQKDLISEKGDEKRSRFE
;
A
#
# COMPACT_ATOMS: atom_id res chain seq x y z
N MET A 1 -15.71 -29.49 12.55
CA MET A 1 -14.93 -29.06 13.74
C MET A 1 -14.64 -27.59 13.52
N ASN A 2 -15.08 -26.72 14.43
CA ASN A 2 -14.92 -25.26 14.30
C ASN A 2 -13.76 -24.78 15.18
N GLU A 3 -12.65 -25.52 15.14
CA GLU A 3 -11.44 -25.16 15.85
C GLU A 3 -10.65 -24.17 15.00
N THR A 4 -10.18 -23.11 15.64
CA THR A 4 -9.33 -22.09 15.03
C THR A 4 -8.03 -22.00 15.80
N THR A 5 -6.92 -22.07 15.08
CA THR A 5 -5.58 -21.83 15.62
C THR A 5 -5.28 -20.34 15.58
N LEU A 6 -5.01 -19.76 16.74
CA LEU A 6 -4.58 -18.38 16.89
C LEU A 6 -3.05 -18.31 16.93
N LEU A 7 -2.49 -17.47 16.09
CA LEU A 7 -1.06 -17.18 16.02
C LEU A 7 -0.81 -15.70 16.34
N LEU A 8 0.37 -15.39 16.87
CA LEU A 8 0.84 -14.03 17.15
C LEU A 8 2.06 -13.74 16.28
N SER A 9 2.02 -12.65 15.51
CA SER A 9 3.24 -12.16 14.88
C SER A 9 4.16 -11.57 15.96
N PRO A 10 5.42 -12.03 16.09
CA PRO A 10 6.37 -11.44 17.02
C PRO A 10 6.77 -10.01 16.60
N ASP A 11 6.66 -9.70 15.30
CA ASP A 11 6.94 -8.40 14.70
C ASP A 11 5.75 -7.96 13.82
N PRO A 12 4.81 -7.18 14.38
CA PRO A 12 3.65 -6.66 13.67
C PRO A 12 4.06 -5.91 12.39
N GLY A 13 3.61 -6.38 11.22
CA GLY A 13 3.92 -5.77 9.92
C GLY A 13 5.11 -6.37 9.15
N ASN A 14 5.83 -7.33 9.74
CA ASN A 14 6.86 -8.08 9.02
C ASN A 14 6.27 -9.39 8.45
N PRO A 15 6.05 -9.50 7.12
CA PRO A 15 5.43 -10.69 6.53
C PRO A 15 6.32 -11.94 6.57
N ASN A 16 7.61 -11.78 6.87
CA ASN A 16 8.58 -12.88 6.93
C ASN A 16 8.80 -13.40 8.35
N ALA A 17 8.27 -12.71 9.37
CA ALA A 17 8.37 -13.17 10.75
C ALA A 17 7.51 -14.43 10.94
N LYS A 18 8.11 -15.49 11.48
CA LYS A 18 7.37 -16.72 11.80
C LYS A 18 6.43 -16.42 12.96
N ALA A 19 5.12 -16.56 12.71
CA ALA A 19 4.12 -16.36 13.74
C ALA A 19 4.24 -17.44 14.83
N ASP A 20 4.12 -17.02 16.09
CA ASP A 20 4.18 -17.87 17.25
C ASP A 20 2.79 -18.38 17.63
N PHE A 21 2.71 -19.66 17.99
CA PHE A 21 1.47 -20.25 18.46
C PHE A 21 0.97 -19.58 19.76
N LEU A 22 -0.28 -19.11 19.74
CA LEU A 22 -0.95 -18.57 20.92
C LEU A 22 -1.86 -19.62 21.58
N ALA A 23 -2.91 -20.06 20.88
CA ALA A 23 -3.91 -20.98 21.41
C ALA A 23 -4.72 -21.63 20.28
N THR A 24 -5.27 -22.81 20.53
CA THR A 24 -6.35 -23.38 19.72
C THR A 24 -7.66 -23.08 20.43
N VAL A 25 -8.62 -22.50 19.72
CA VAL A 25 -9.86 -22.02 20.31
C VAL A 25 -11.09 -22.51 19.55
N GLU A 26 -12.20 -22.63 20.27
CA GLU A 26 -13.52 -22.93 19.71
C GLU A 26 -14.57 -21.91 20.16
N PRO A 27 -15.51 -21.50 19.29
CA PRO A 27 -16.59 -20.59 19.70
C PRO A 27 -17.56 -21.28 20.65
N ILE A 28 -17.85 -20.64 21.78
CA ILE A 28 -18.81 -21.16 22.77
C ILE A 28 -20.07 -20.31 22.84
N HIS A 29 -21.20 -20.96 23.14
CA HIS A 29 -22.47 -20.30 23.38
C HIS A 29 -22.69 -20.09 24.88
N LEU A 30 -22.82 -18.83 25.31
CA LEU A 30 -23.14 -18.49 26.70
C LEU A 30 -24.66 -18.32 26.84
N PRO A 31 -25.34 -19.12 27.68
CA PRO A 31 -26.80 -19.25 27.67
C PRO A 31 -27.57 -17.98 28.05
N ARG A 32 -26.99 -17.06 28.84
CA ARG A 32 -27.64 -15.81 29.28
C ARG A 32 -27.26 -14.58 28.46
N LYS A 33 -26.25 -14.67 27.58
CA LYS A 33 -25.88 -13.56 26.69
C LYS A 33 -26.44 -13.85 25.30
N THR A 34 -27.50 -13.13 24.92
CA THR A 34 -28.13 -13.15 23.59
C THR A 34 -27.25 -12.53 22.50
N THR A 35 -25.93 -12.60 22.61
CA THR A 35 -25.03 -12.29 21.52
C THR A 35 -25.20 -13.39 20.47
N SER A 36 -25.49 -13.04 19.22
CA SER A 36 -25.76 -13.99 18.13
C SER A 36 -24.50 -14.78 17.76
N THR A 37 -24.06 -15.70 18.61
CA THR A 37 -22.90 -16.56 18.39
C THR A 37 -23.11 -17.54 17.23
N GLN A 38 -24.35 -17.69 16.74
CA GLN A 38 -24.71 -18.66 15.71
C GLN A 38 -24.11 -18.39 14.32
N ASP A 39 -23.49 -17.23 14.08
CA ASP A 39 -23.04 -16.84 12.73
C ASP A 39 -21.53 -16.55 12.59
N VAL A 40 -20.71 -16.76 13.63
CA VAL A 40 -19.28 -16.44 13.54
C VAL A 40 -18.51 -17.64 12.97
N THR A 41 -18.27 -17.60 11.65
CA THR A 41 -17.40 -18.57 10.97
C THR A 41 -15.98 -18.04 10.93
N LEU A 42 -15.10 -18.66 11.72
CA LEU A 42 -13.67 -18.36 11.71
C LEU A 42 -12.92 -19.35 10.80
N PRO A 43 -11.83 -18.93 10.12
CA PRO A 43 -10.97 -19.85 9.41
C PRO A 43 -10.22 -20.79 10.37
N PHE A 44 -9.58 -21.83 9.82
CA PHE A 44 -8.77 -22.76 10.58
C PHE A 44 -7.58 -22.08 11.28
N GLU A 45 -7.02 -21.03 10.68
CA GLU A 45 -5.85 -20.32 11.20
C GLU A 45 -6.06 -18.81 11.09
N ILE A 46 -5.76 -18.08 12.18
CA ILE A 46 -5.79 -16.62 12.24
C ILE A 46 -4.50 -16.14 12.87
N THR A 47 -3.82 -15.19 12.21
CA THR A 47 -2.63 -14.53 12.75
C THR A 47 -2.98 -13.12 13.18
N PHE A 48 -2.77 -12.80 14.46
CA PHE A 48 -2.79 -11.43 14.96
C PHE A 48 -1.50 -10.73 14.54
N ASP A 49 -1.63 -9.82 13.59
CA ASP A 49 -0.55 -9.10 12.92
C ASP A 49 -0.43 -7.63 13.36
N GLY A 50 -1.32 -7.17 14.25
CA GLY A 50 -1.36 -5.79 14.70
C GLY A 50 -1.89 -5.59 16.12
N TYR A 51 -1.47 -4.47 16.73
CA TYR A 51 -2.02 -3.93 17.95
C TYR A 51 -2.53 -2.52 17.73
N THR A 52 -3.59 -2.15 18.43
CA THR A 52 -4.19 -0.82 18.35
C THR A 52 -4.68 -0.35 19.72
N ARG A 53 -4.68 0.96 19.95
CA ARG A 53 -5.32 1.62 21.10
C ARG A 53 -6.55 2.42 20.70
N GLU A 54 -7.00 2.24 19.46
CA GLU A 54 -8.14 2.96 18.92
C GLU A 54 -9.43 2.59 19.66
N SER A 55 -10.29 3.58 19.84
CA SER A 55 -11.56 3.43 20.57
C SER A 55 -12.53 2.43 19.91
N TRP A 56 -12.43 2.19 18.60
CA TRP A 56 -13.28 1.18 17.93
C TRP A 56 -12.92 -0.26 18.32
N ALA A 57 -11.72 -0.49 18.87
CA ALA A 57 -11.22 -1.80 19.23
C ALA A 57 -11.44 -2.14 20.72
N SER A 58 -12.05 -1.25 21.49
CA SER A 58 -12.40 -1.45 22.90
C SER A 58 -13.83 -1.98 23.03
N ALA A 59 -14.05 -2.91 23.96
CA ALA A 59 -15.37 -3.53 24.14
C ALA A 59 -16.37 -2.57 24.80
N SER A 60 -15.91 -1.66 25.65
CA SER A 60 -16.78 -0.70 26.35
C SER A 60 -17.34 0.39 25.44
N THR A 61 -16.65 0.72 24.37
CA THR A 61 -17.03 1.76 23.39
C THR A 61 -17.67 1.20 22.13
N CYS A 62 -17.57 -0.12 21.90
CA CYS A 62 -18.15 -0.77 20.74
C CYS A 62 -19.66 -1.02 20.94
N THR A 63 -20.46 0.04 20.77
CA THR A 63 -21.93 -0.03 20.79
C THR A 63 -22.55 -0.13 19.40
N LYS A 64 -21.75 -0.48 18.38
CA LYS A 64 -22.21 -0.45 16.98
C LYS A 64 -22.81 -1.80 16.61
N ASP A 65 -24.05 -1.78 16.12
CA ASP A 65 -24.81 -2.95 15.64
C ASP A 65 -24.08 -3.79 14.56
N GLU A 66 -23.03 -3.23 13.96
CA GLU A 66 -22.21 -3.88 12.93
C GLU A 66 -21.26 -4.95 13.49
N TRP A 67 -20.77 -4.80 14.73
CA TRP A 67 -19.81 -5.74 15.31
C TRP A 67 -20.53 -6.91 15.97
N LYS A 68 -20.22 -8.12 15.52
CA LYS A 68 -20.59 -9.34 16.25
C LYS A 68 -19.60 -9.56 17.37
N SER A 69 -20.05 -10.09 18.51
CA SER A 69 -19.17 -10.48 19.60
C SER A 69 -19.43 -11.92 20.00
N CYS A 70 -18.37 -12.62 20.38
CA CYS A 70 -18.47 -13.99 20.90
C CYS A 70 -17.34 -14.28 21.88
N TYR A 71 -17.47 -15.38 22.60
CA TYR A 71 -16.42 -15.93 23.44
C TYR A 71 -15.85 -17.18 22.78
N LEU A 72 -14.53 -17.29 22.78
CA LEU A 72 -13.79 -18.45 22.30
C LEU A 72 -13.16 -19.16 23.51
N LEU A 73 -13.28 -20.48 23.59
CA LEU A 73 -12.70 -21.32 24.63
C LEU A 73 -11.38 -21.91 24.13
N SER A 74 -10.32 -21.79 24.92
CA SER A 74 -9.04 -22.45 24.65
C SER A 74 -9.15 -23.96 24.88
N THR A 75 -8.83 -24.77 23.87
CA THR A 75 -8.87 -26.24 23.94
C THR A 75 -7.48 -26.89 24.01
N ASP A 76 -6.42 -26.09 23.90
CA ASP A 76 -5.03 -26.55 23.75
C ASP A 76 -4.33 -26.98 25.06
N GLY A 77 -4.83 -26.55 26.23
CA GLY A 77 -4.27 -26.84 27.55
C GLY A 77 -2.89 -26.22 27.83
N ARG A 78 -2.39 -25.30 26.98
CA ARG A 78 -1.03 -24.71 27.13
C ARG A 78 -0.99 -23.44 27.98
N ASN A 79 -2.15 -22.92 28.39
CA ASN A 79 -2.29 -21.78 29.30
C ASN A 79 -1.47 -20.54 28.90
N ARG A 80 -1.31 -20.27 27.59
CA ARG A 80 -0.65 -19.04 27.09
C ARG A 80 -1.60 -17.84 27.07
N LEU A 81 -2.91 -18.11 26.93
CA LEU A 81 -3.96 -17.10 26.85
C LEU A 81 -3.98 -16.12 28.04
N PRO A 82 -3.83 -16.56 29.32
CA PRO A 82 -3.86 -15.65 30.45
C PRO A 82 -2.74 -14.59 30.41
N GLY A 83 -1.54 -15.00 30.01
CA GLY A 83 -0.39 -14.10 29.84
C GLY A 83 -0.61 -13.07 28.74
N PHE A 84 -1.18 -13.50 27.61
CA PHE A 84 -1.56 -12.63 26.51
C PHE A 84 -2.64 -11.62 26.92
N LEU A 85 -3.71 -12.06 27.59
CA LEU A 85 -4.77 -11.19 28.09
C LEU A 85 -4.28 -10.19 29.15
N LYS A 86 -3.34 -10.61 30.00
CA LYS A 86 -2.67 -9.70 30.95
C LYS A 86 -1.88 -8.63 30.20
N TYR A 87 -1.11 -9.02 29.18
CA TYR A 87 -0.34 -8.09 28.37
C TYR A 87 -1.21 -7.01 27.68
N LEU A 88 -2.36 -7.41 27.11
CA LEU A 88 -3.30 -6.46 26.51
C LEU A 88 -3.87 -5.48 27.55
N ARG A 89 -4.26 -5.97 28.72
CA ARG A 89 -4.77 -5.17 29.85
C ARG A 89 -3.75 -4.18 30.38
N ASP A 90 -2.54 -4.65 30.71
CA ASP A 90 -1.48 -3.83 31.28
C ASP A 90 -1.08 -2.69 30.34
N ARG A 91 -1.11 -2.96 29.02
CA ARG A 91 -0.75 -1.99 27.98
C ARG A 91 -1.94 -1.21 27.41
N LYS A 92 -3.17 -1.49 27.88
CA LYS A 92 -4.43 -0.91 27.38
C LYS A 92 -4.53 -0.91 25.86
N LYS A 93 -4.28 -2.06 25.24
CA LYS A 93 -4.27 -2.21 23.78
C LYS A 93 -5.03 -3.45 23.33
N ALA A 94 -5.71 -3.34 22.20
CA ALA A 94 -6.36 -4.45 21.54
C ALA A 94 -5.41 -5.11 20.52
N ALA A 95 -5.52 -6.43 20.35
CA ALA A 95 -4.92 -7.13 19.21
C ALA A 95 -5.96 -7.25 18.11
N PHE A 96 -5.55 -7.18 16.85
CA PHE A 96 -6.46 -7.44 15.73
C PHE A 96 -5.79 -8.30 14.66
N ALA A 97 -6.62 -9.00 13.91
CA ALA A 97 -6.24 -9.84 12.79
C ALA A 97 -7.15 -9.55 11.61
N LYS A 98 -6.58 -9.51 10.41
CA LYS A 98 -7.32 -9.41 9.15
C LYS A 98 -7.21 -10.75 8.42
N PHE A 99 -8.33 -11.27 7.92
CA PHE A 99 -8.33 -12.52 7.16
C PHE A 99 -9.42 -12.53 6.10
N ASP A 100 -9.26 -13.39 5.12
CA ASP A 100 -10.31 -13.65 4.13
C ASP A 100 -11.27 -14.71 4.71
N PRO A 101 -12.57 -14.43 4.81
CA PRO A 101 -13.54 -15.39 5.27
C PRO A 101 -13.59 -16.56 4.28
N ILE A 102 -13.74 -17.77 4.83
CA ILE A 102 -13.98 -18.96 4.03
C ILE A 102 -15.38 -18.82 3.42
N THR A 103 -15.46 -18.25 2.22
CA THR A 103 -16.65 -18.41 1.38
C THR A 103 -16.66 -19.84 0.88
N ASP A 104 -17.77 -20.56 1.12
CA ASP A 104 -17.96 -21.95 0.67
C ASP A 104 -17.40 -22.17 -0.73
N VAL A 105 -16.46 -23.10 -0.81
CA VAL A 105 -15.68 -23.48 -2.01
C VAL A 105 -16.58 -23.93 -3.17
N PHE A 106 -17.88 -24.08 -2.95
CA PHE A 106 -18.88 -24.49 -3.93
C PHE A 106 -19.60 -23.35 -4.67
N SER A 107 -19.36 -22.08 -4.32
CA SER A 107 -19.91 -20.95 -5.09
C SER A 107 -18.95 -20.51 -6.21
N SER A 108 -18.71 -21.41 -7.16
CA SER A 108 -17.85 -21.19 -8.33
C SER A 108 -18.57 -20.36 -9.41
N SER A 109 -18.93 -19.11 -9.11
CA SER A 109 -19.19 -18.13 -10.17
C SER A 109 -17.95 -17.24 -10.32
N GLU A 110 -17.14 -17.60 -11.31
CA GLU A 110 -16.00 -16.81 -11.78
C GLU A 110 -16.48 -15.39 -12.15
N GLY A 111 -16.16 -14.38 -11.34
CA GLY A 111 -16.40 -12.99 -11.73
C GLY A 111 -16.46 -11.94 -10.62
N SER A 112 -16.71 -12.29 -9.36
CA SER A 112 -16.78 -11.28 -8.29
C SER A 112 -15.42 -11.12 -7.58
N GLN A 113 -14.70 -10.04 -7.88
CA GLN A 113 -13.47 -9.63 -7.20
C GLN A 113 -13.68 -9.12 -5.76
N ASN A 114 -14.91 -9.14 -5.23
CA ASN A 114 -15.20 -8.72 -3.87
C ASN A 114 -15.22 -9.91 -2.92
N ARG A 115 -14.04 -10.50 -2.64
CA ARG A 115 -13.88 -11.32 -1.43
C ARG A 115 -13.87 -10.34 -0.25
N GLY A 116 -15.01 -10.23 0.42
CA GLY A 116 -15.15 -9.38 1.60
C GLY A 116 -14.11 -9.75 2.65
N ARG A 117 -13.31 -8.79 3.15
CA ARG A 117 -12.32 -9.06 4.19
C ARG A 117 -13.03 -9.28 5.54
N ALA A 118 -12.36 -9.83 6.53
CA ALA A 118 -12.89 -9.90 7.88
C ALA A 118 -11.85 -9.43 8.88
N VAL A 119 -12.32 -8.85 9.98
CA VAL A 119 -11.49 -8.38 11.08
C VAL A 119 -11.94 -9.03 12.37
N LEU A 120 -10.99 -9.62 13.09
CA LEU A 120 -11.17 -10.13 14.45
C LEU A 120 -10.34 -9.28 15.40
N VAL A 121 -10.94 -8.89 16.52
CA VAL A 121 -10.32 -8.02 17.53
C VAL A 121 -10.43 -8.68 18.89
N VAL A 122 -9.32 -8.70 19.62
CA VAL A 122 -9.26 -9.04 21.04
C VAL A 122 -9.09 -7.73 21.82
N PRO A 123 -10.14 -7.20 22.45
CA PRO A 123 -10.06 -5.97 23.23
C PRO A 123 -9.30 -6.19 24.55
N PHE A 124 -8.73 -5.12 25.10
CA PHE A 124 -8.10 -5.16 26.42
C PHE A 124 -9.10 -5.13 27.58
N ASP A 125 -10.32 -4.70 27.34
CA ASP A 125 -11.37 -4.46 28.32
C ASP A 125 -12.59 -5.36 28.10
N PRO A 126 -12.43 -6.70 28.12
CA PRO A 126 -13.54 -7.61 27.82
C PRO A 126 -14.70 -7.45 28.83
N PRO A 127 -15.96 -7.65 28.41
CA PRO A 127 -17.10 -7.58 29.31
C PRO A 127 -16.99 -8.62 30.42
N THR A 128 -17.30 -8.22 31.65
CA THR A 128 -17.38 -9.15 32.79
C THR A 128 -18.42 -10.24 32.52
N ILE A 129 -18.05 -11.48 32.85
CA ILE A 129 -18.91 -12.67 32.78
C ILE A 129 -19.20 -13.07 34.21
N ALA A 130 -20.45 -13.31 34.60
CA ALA A 130 -20.75 -13.84 35.93
C ALA A 130 -20.31 -15.31 36.00
N ASP A 131 -19.88 -15.79 37.17
CA ASP A 131 -19.42 -17.18 37.31
C ASP A 131 -20.54 -18.19 36.99
N GLU A 132 -21.80 -17.79 37.16
CA GLU A 132 -23.00 -18.57 36.79
C GLU A 132 -23.17 -18.77 35.28
N ASP A 133 -22.58 -17.89 34.46
CA ASP A 133 -22.71 -17.94 33.00
C ASP A 133 -21.62 -18.83 32.38
N LEU A 134 -20.61 -19.23 33.16
CA LEU A 134 -19.52 -20.08 32.68
C LEU A 134 -20.00 -21.52 32.47
N PRO A 135 -19.64 -22.17 31.35
CA PRO A 135 -19.87 -23.60 31.19
C PRO A 135 -19.14 -24.38 32.29
N GLY A 136 -19.75 -25.47 32.76
CA GLY A 136 -19.23 -26.26 33.88
C GLY A 136 -17.81 -26.76 33.63
N GLY A 137 -16.89 -26.45 34.55
CA GLY A 137 -15.48 -26.85 34.48
C GLY A 137 -14.58 -25.94 33.64
N VAL A 138 -15.11 -24.85 33.08
CA VAL A 138 -14.33 -23.86 32.33
C VAL A 138 -13.92 -22.71 33.24
N GLU A 139 -12.63 -22.45 33.31
CA GLU A 139 -12.08 -21.32 34.04
C GLU A 139 -12.14 -20.03 33.21
N ARG A 140 -12.30 -18.87 33.87
CA ARG A 140 -12.45 -17.57 33.18
C ARG A 140 -11.24 -17.22 32.31
N ASP A 141 -10.06 -17.67 32.69
CA ASP A 141 -8.79 -17.41 32.01
C ASP A 141 -8.58 -18.28 30.75
N GLN A 142 -9.41 -19.30 30.55
CA GLN A 142 -9.50 -20.09 29.32
C GLN A 142 -10.41 -19.45 28.27
N LEU A 143 -11.14 -18.40 28.63
CA LEU A 143 -12.06 -17.69 27.74
C LEU A 143 -11.42 -16.45 27.12
N LEU A 144 -11.60 -16.32 25.80
CA LEU A 144 -11.20 -15.18 25.00
C LEU A 144 -12.44 -14.47 24.47
N PHE A 145 -12.68 -13.24 24.92
CA PHE A 145 -13.69 -12.39 24.28
C PHE A 145 -13.14 -11.81 22.99
N VAL A 146 -13.92 -11.90 21.91
CA VAL A 146 -13.56 -11.34 20.60
C VAL A 146 -14.69 -10.54 19.99
N MET A 147 -14.32 -9.52 19.22
CA MET A 147 -15.22 -8.78 18.35
C MET A 147 -14.88 -9.12 16.91
N TYR A 148 -15.90 -9.42 16.12
CA TYR A 148 -15.81 -9.87 14.74
C TYR A 148 -16.62 -8.93 13.84
N LEU A 149 -15.99 -8.47 12.78
CA LEU A 149 -16.61 -7.65 11.75
C LEU A 149 -16.32 -8.27 10.39
N ARG A 150 -17.37 -8.71 9.72
CA ARG A 150 -17.29 -9.22 8.34
C ARG A 150 -17.54 -8.07 7.39
N ASP A 151 -16.67 -7.96 6.41
CA ASP A 151 -16.62 -6.79 5.57
C ASP A 151 -17.23 -6.96 4.16
N GLU A 152 -18.24 -6.16 3.82
CA GLU A 152 -18.45 -5.68 2.43
C GLU A 152 -18.14 -4.16 2.23
N ASN A 153 -17.90 -3.35 3.29
CA ASN A 153 -17.65 -1.90 3.33
C ASN A 153 -16.61 -1.26 4.36
N VAL A 154 -15.78 -1.97 5.11
CA VAL A 154 -15.06 -1.68 6.38
C VAL A 154 -13.65 -1.19 6.14
N LEU A 155 -13.14 -1.27 4.91
CA LEU A 155 -11.96 -0.48 4.51
C LEU A 155 -12.29 0.76 3.69
N THR A 156 -13.56 1.06 3.39
CA THR A 156 -13.93 2.37 2.84
C THR A 156 -14.52 3.25 3.93
N ASN A 157 -13.67 4.14 4.46
CA ASN A 157 -14.10 5.40 5.04
C ASN A 157 -15.04 6.08 4.02
N LYS A 158 -16.37 5.92 4.14
CA LYS A 158 -17.38 6.41 3.19
C LYS A 158 -17.53 7.93 3.14
N ASN A 159 -16.55 8.67 3.63
CA ASN A 159 -16.42 10.13 3.48
C ASN A 159 -15.21 10.51 2.62
N ASN A 160 -14.99 9.82 1.50
CA ASN A 160 -14.01 10.26 0.51
C ASN A 160 -14.72 11.04 -0.63
N PRO A 161 -14.71 12.38 -0.66
CA PRO A 161 -15.36 13.17 -1.71
C PRO A 161 -14.67 13.09 -3.09
N GLN A 162 -13.62 12.27 -3.26
CA GLN A 162 -12.83 12.22 -4.49
C GLN A 162 -13.46 11.46 -5.67
N GLN A 163 -14.58 10.75 -5.51
CA GLN A 163 -15.21 10.03 -6.63
C GLN A 163 -16.12 10.87 -7.54
N LYS A 164 -16.22 12.20 -7.35
CA LYS A 164 -17.02 13.08 -8.23
C LYS A 164 -16.25 13.91 -9.27
N GLN A 165 -14.92 13.78 -9.40
CA GLN A 165 -14.14 14.61 -10.35
C GLN A 165 -13.60 13.88 -11.60
N GLN A 166 -14.11 12.69 -11.93
CA GLN A 166 -13.65 11.95 -13.11
C GLN A 166 -14.30 12.22 -14.48
N PRO A 167 -15.10 13.28 -14.71
CA PRO A 167 -15.37 13.70 -16.10
C PRO A 167 -14.48 14.84 -16.64
N GLN A 168 -13.74 15.58 -15.80
CA GLN A 168 -13.08 16.82 -16.27
C GLN A 168 -11.62 16.66 -16.73
N GLN A 169 -10.91 15.62 -16.29
CA GLN A 169 -9.53 15.36 -16.74
C GLN A 169 -9.41 14.69 -18.11
N GLN A 170 -10.49 14.14 -18.68
CA GLN A 170 -10.46 13.55 -20.02
C GLN A 170 -10.51 14.59 -21.15
N MET A 171 -11.02 15.80 -20.91
CA MET A 171 -11.01 16.86 -21.94
C MET A 171 -9.66 17.56 -22.11
N LEU A 172 -8.79 17.60 -21.09
CA LEU A 172 -7.48 18.26 -21.23
C LEU A 172 -6.45 17.41 -22.00
N ARG A 173 -6.68 16.11 -22.19
CA ARG A 173 -5.75 15.24 -22.95
C ARG A 173 -5.94 15.29 -24.46
N GLN A 174 -7.06 15.80 -24.98
CA GLN A 174 -7.29 15.88 -26.43
C GLN A 174 -6.71 17.15 -27.09
N ASN A 175 -6.37 18.20 -26.33
CA ASN A 175 -5.93 19.48 -26.91
C ASN A 175 -4.42 19.62 -27.13
N VAL A 176 -3.59 18.63 -26.77
CA VAL A 176 -2.12 18.73 -26.88
C VAL A 176 -1.57 18.08 -28.16
N SER A 177 -2.40 17.39 -28.94
CA SER A 177 -1.97 16.66 -30.15
C SER A 177 -2.13 17.41 -31.48
N THR A 178 -2.47 18.71 -31.49
CA THR A 178 -2.82 19.43 -32.73
C THR A 178 -2.05 20.73 -32.97
N THR A 179 -0.76 20.80 -32.61
CA THR A 179 0.07 21.96 -32.98
C THR A 179 1.51 21.57 -33.28
N GLN A 180 1.72 20.84 -34.37
CA GLN A 180 3.02 20.78 -35.06
C GLN A 180 2.82 20.43 -36.53
N GLN A 181 2.47 21.43 -37.34
CA GLN A 181 2.77 21.49 -38.77
C GLN A 181 2.46 22.90 -39.26
N GLN A 182 3.50 23.70 -39.49
CA GLN A 182 3.62 24.55 -40.68
C GLN A 182 4.98 25.27 -40.70
N ASN A 183 5.76 24.90 -41.71
CA ASN A 183 6.86 25.68 -42.29
C ASN A 183 6.23 26.72 -43.26
N PRO A 184 6.90 27.84 -43.59
CA PRO A 184 7.65 27.84 -44.85
C PRO A 184 8.95 28.67 -44.87
N GLN A 185 9.76 28.36 -45.88
CA GLN A 185 11.05 28.93 -46.29
C GLN A 185 10.93 30.31 -46.95
N SER A 186 11.99 31.13 -46.87
CA SER A 186 12.64 31.77 -48.06
C SER A 186 13.95 32.50 -47.72
N THR A 187 15.00 32.15 -48.50
CA THR A 187 16.13 32.94 -49.06
C THR A 187 16.17 34.46 -48.80
N GLY A 188 17.27 35.19 -48.66
CA GLY A 188 18.72 35.01 -48.90
C GLY A 188 19.35 36.36 -49.31
N HIS A 189 20.61 36.61 -48.89
CA HIS A 189 21.59 37.62 -49.37
C HIS A 189 21.57 39.09 -48.88
N ALA A 190 22.66 39.48 -48.17
CA ALA A 190 23.68 40.48 -48.56
C ALA A 190 24.22 41.34 -47.37
N GLN A 191 25.55 41.37 -47.22
CA GLN A 191 26.39 42.29 -46.41
C GLN A 191 26.74 43.55 -47.25
N PRO A 192 27.51 44.60 -46.80
CA PRO A 192 28.40 44.72 -45.63
C PRO A 192 28.47 46.11 -44.88
N SER A 193 29.37 46.17 -43.89
CA SER A 193 30.10 47.34 -43.32
C SER A 193 29.39 48.12 -42.19
N SER A 194 30.01 48.55 -41.08
CA SER A 194 31.42 48.83 -40.76
C SER A 194 31.68 48.91 -39.23
N LYS A 195 32.93 48.62 -38.81
CA LYS A 195 33.77 49.17 -37.69
C LYS A 195 33.16 49.22 -36.25
N ALA A 196 33.80 48.83 -35.12
CA ALA A 196 35.18 48.49 -34.77
C ALA A 196 35.28 47.72 -33.39
N VAL A 197 36.07 46.63 -33.34
CA VAL A 197 37.17 46.17 -32.41
C VAL A 197 37.12 46.47 -30.87
N PRO A 198 37.73 45.67 -29.95
CA PRO A 198 37.40 44.34 -29.35
C PRO A 198 37.64 44.33 -27.78
N PRO A 199 38.06 43.26 -27.07
CA PRO A 199 37.62 41.86 -26.92
C PRO A 199 37.02 41.60 -25.49
N ILE A 200 36.31 40.51 -25.20
CA ILE A 200 36.82 39.22 -24.66
C ILE A 200 35.69 38.19 -24.80
N LYS A 201 36.02 37.02 -25.35
CA LYS A 201 35.13 35.86 -25.51
C LYS A 201 35.34 34.85 -24.36
N PRO A 202 34.41 33.89 -24.19
CA PRO A 202 33.83 33.54 -22.89
C PRO A 202 34.32 32.18 -22.39
N ILE A 203 34.19 31.95 -21.08
CA ILE A 203 34.10 30.60 -20.55
C ILE A 203 32.61 30.30 -20.35
N GLN A 204 32.04 29.62 -21.36
CA GLN A 204 30.83 28.83 -21.19
C GLN A 204 31.19 27.64 -20.31
N ILE A 205 30.64 27.58 -19.10
CA ILE A 205 30.49 26.32 -18.37
C ILE A 205 29.06 25.86 -18.61
N ASN A 206 28.96 24.77 -19.36
CA ASN A 206 27.73 24.02 -19.60
C ASN A 206 27.03 23.66 -18.28
N PRO A 207 25.70 23.83 -18.16
CA PRO A 207 24.96 23.17 -17.09
C PRO A 207 24.91 21.68 -17.42
N SER A 208 25.85 20.91 -16.87
CA SER A 208 25.72 19.46 -16.89
C SER A 208 24.52 19.08 -16.02
N LYS A 209 23.47 18.68 -16.72
CA LYS A 209 22.27 18.07 -16.16
C LYS A 209 22.65 16.83 -15.35
N LYS A 210 22.63 16.96 -14.02
CA LYS A 210 22.25 15.89 -13.09
C LYS A 210 21.43 16.50 -11.97
N GLY A 211 20.23 16.97 -12.33
CA GLY A 211 19.18 17.24 -11.36
C GLY A 211 18.73 15.91 -10.77
N GLY A 212 19.27 15.59 -9.59
CA GLY A 212 18.77 14.51 -8.76
C GLY A 212 17.34 14.82 -8.30
N LEU A 213 16.65 13.77 -7.86
CA LEU A 213 15.23 13.64 -7.52
C LEU A 213 14.62 14.72 -6.57
N LEU A 214 15.41 15.67 -6.09
CA LEU A 214 15.03 16.72 -5.14
C LEU A 214 14.45 17.99 -5.79
N GLY A 215 14.60 18.16 -7.11
CA GLY A 215 14.01 19.29 -7.84
C GLY A 215 12.47 19.31 -7.87
N ASN A 216 11.82 18.21 -7.46
CA ASN A 216 10.36 18.10 -7.34
C ASN A 216 9.85 18.32 -5.91
N LEU A 217 10.72 18.68 -4.95
CA LEU A 217 10.37 18.93 -3.55
C LEU A 217 9.92 20.37 -3.25
N LEU A 218 9.99 21.28 -4.23
CA LEU A 218 9.27 22.57 -4.18
C LEU A 218 7.73 22.39 -4.06
N GLY A 219 7.23 21.18 -4.26
CA GLY A 219 5.84 20.81 -3.99
C GLY A 219 5.53 20.44 -2.53
N ALA A 220 6.49 20.25 -1.63
CA ALA A 220 6.23 19.84 -0.25
C ALA A 220 5.55 20.97 0.56
N ARG A 221 6.14 22.16 0.56
CA ARG A 221 5.54 23.38 1.13
C ARG A 221 4.16 23.68 0.53
N GLN A 222 4.04 23.54 -0.80
CA GLN A 222 2.77 23.81 -1.48
C GLN A 222 1.70 22.75 -1.17
N ARG A 223 2.07 21.48 -0.92
CA ARG A 223 1.13 20.44 -0.47
C ARG A 223 0.70 20.64 0.98
N THR A 224 1.61 21.01 1.87
CA THR A 224 1.29 21.35 3.26
C THR A 224 0.44 22.61 3.35
N GLU A 225 0.76 23.66 2.58
CA GLU A 225 -0.06 24.86 2.47
C GLU A 225 -1.43 24.58 1.83
N ASN A 226 -1.51 23.72 0.81
CA ASN A 226 -2.78 23.31 0.22
C ASN A 226 -3.62 22.47 1.20
N HIS A 227 -3.00 21.59 2.00
CA HIS A 227 -3.71 20.86 3.05
C HIS A 227 -4.15 21.77 4.19
N LEU A 228 -3.31 22.71 4.62
CA LEU A 228 -3.69 23.74 5.58
C LEU A 228 -4.83 24.60 5.03
N ALA A 229 -4.82 24.93 3.74
CA ALA A 229 -5.90 25.66 3.08
C ALA A 229 -7.21 24.84 3.00
N MET A 230 -7.13 23.52 2.76
CA MET A 230 -8.30 22.63 2.85
C MET A 230 -8.83 22.48 4.28
N VAL A 231 -7.95 22.41 5.28
CA VAL A 231 -8.34 22.40 6.70
C VAL A 231 -8.99 23.72 7.12
N ARG A 232 -8.56 24.84 6.51
CA ARG A 232 -9.13 26.19 6.66
C ARG A 232 -10.37 26.45 5.78
N GLY A 233 -11.07 25.40 5.33
CA GLY A 233 -12.28 25.52 4.50
C GLY A 233 -13.26 26.60 5.02
N PRO A 234 -14.06 27.22 4.13
CA PRO A 234 -14.71 28.50 4.35
C PRO A 234 -15.82 28.38 5.38
N THR A 235 -15.45 28.47 6.65
CA THR A 235 -16.38 28.83 7.69
C THR A 235 -16.60 30.33 7.51
N ARG A 236 -17.83 30.73 7.21
CA ARG A 236 -18.26 32.13 7.30
C ARG A 236 -18.10 32.55 8.76
N THR A 237 -16.92 33.03 9.10
CA THR A 237 -16.59 33.58 10.40
C THR A 237 -15.86 34.87 10.16
N ASP A 238 -16.40 35.92 10.77
CA ASP A 238 -15.95 37.31 10.64
C ASP A 238 -14.45 37.47 10.87
N PRO A 239 -13.79 38.43 10.20
CA PRO A 239 -12.33 38.60 10.18
C PRO A 239 -11.72 39.13 11.49
N SER A 240 -12.33 38.88 12.66
CA SER A 240 -11.87 39.43 13.95
C SER A 240 -11.21 38.43 14.92
N ASP A 241 -11.21 37.12 14.64
CA ASP A 241 -10.62 36.12 15.54
C ASP A 241 -9.35 35.46 14.98
N SER A 242 -8.22 36.16 15.08
CA SER A 242 -6.87 35.59 14.88
C SER A 242 -6.50 34.53 15.94
N SER A 243 -7.31 34.40 17.00
CA SER A 243 -7.21 33.40 18.08
C SER A 243 -7.58 31.98 17.62
N ALA A 244 -8.48 31.84 16.65
CA ALA A 244 -8.98 30.54 16.20
C ALA A 244 -7.94 29.68 15.44
N LEU A 245 -6.85 30.29 14.95
CA LEU A 245 -5.75 29.59 14.25
C LEU A 245 -4.89 28.71 15.19
N THR A 246 -5.09 28.81 16.50
CA THR A 246 -4.31 28.07 17.51
C THR A 246 -5.10 26.95 18.19
N SER A 247 -6.39 26.79 17.86
CA SER A 247 -7.26 25.78 18.45
C SER A 247 -7.49 24.59 17.50
N GLY A 248 -7.78 23.41 18.06
CA GLY A 248 -8.14 22.21 17.30
C GLY A 248 -6.97 21.51 16.59
N ALA A 249 -7.25 20.85 15.48
CA ALA A 249 -6.27 20.04 14.73
C ALA A 249 -5.08 20.86 14.21
N ALA A 250 -5.34 22.07 13.69
CA ALA A 250 -4.29 22.96 13.18
C ALA A 250 -3.35 23.43 14.31
N GLY A 251 -3.92 23.79 15.47
CA GLY A 251 -3.15 24.18 16.65
C GLY A 251 -2.20 23.08 17.12
N VAL A 252 -2.66 21.83 17.16
CA VAL A 252 -1.83 20.68 17.54
C VAL A 252 -0.71 20.43 16.53
N ILE A 253 -0.98 20.52 15.23
CA ILE A 253 0.03 20.37 14.18
C ILE A 253 1.10 21.47 14.29
N THR A 254 0.70 22.72 14.49
CA THR A 254 1.63 23.85 14.67
C THR A 254 2.43 23.73 15.96
N SER A 255 1.80 23.36 17.07
CA SER A 255 2.51 23.13 18.34
C SER A 255 3.52 21.99 18.23
N PHE A 256 3.16 20.92 17.52
CA PHE A 256 4.06 19.80 17.25
C PHE A 256 5.23 20.23 16.37
N ARG A 257 4.97 21.00 15.29
CA ARG A 257 6.01 21.57 14.44
C ARG A 257 7.00 22.41 15.24
N ASN A 258 6.50 23.33 16.07
CA ASN A 258 7.36 24.20 16.88
C ASN A 258 8.20 23.39 17.87
N ARG A 259 7.62 22.37 18.50
CA ARG A 259 8.35 21.46 19.38
C ARG A 259 9.49 20.75 18.64
N VAL A 260 9.20 20.17 17.47
CA VAL A 260 10.19 19.48 16.65
C VAL A 260 11.29 20.45 16.20
N SER A 261 10.92 21.66 15.79
CA SER A 261 11.85 22.72 15.42
C SER A 261 12.82 23.03 16.57
N THR A 262 12.32 23.28 17.78
CA THR A 262 13.15 23.53 18.96
C THR A 262 14.05 22.36 19.33
N GLU A 263 13.54 21.11 19.26
CA GLU A 263 14.36 19.91 19.51
C GLU A 263 15.49 19.78 18.48
N LEU A 264 15.23 20.12 17.20
CA LEU A 264 16.21 20.09 16.12
C LEU A 264 17.23 21.24 16.20
N GLU A 265 16.82 22.44 16.60
CA GLU A 265 17.72 23.57 16.85
C GLU A 265 18.67 23.27 18.03
N GLN A 266 18.14 22.69 19.11
CA GLN A 266 18.96 22.22 20.23
C GLN A 266 19.96 21.16 19.76
N PHE A 267 19.51 20.20 18.96
CA PHE A 267 20.37 19.19 18.35
C PHE A 267 21.43 19.79 17.40
N GLN A 268 21.10 20.86 16.67
CA GLN A 268 22.04 21.60 15.82
C GLN A 268 23.15 22.24 16.66
N SER A 269 22.77 22.85 17.80
CA SER A 269 23.69 23.56 18.68
C SER A 269 24.68 22.66 19.42
N ASP A 270 24.36 21.38 19.59
CA ASP A 270 25.22 20.41 20.27
C ASP A 270 26.18 19.71 19.28
N PRO A 271 27.50 20.01 19.32
CA PRO A 271 28.47 19.39 18.41
C PRO A 271 28.82 17.94 18.77
N THR A 272 28.46 17.47 19.96
CA THR A 272 28.85 16.14 20.46
C THR A 272 27.85 15.05 20.08
N THR A 273 26.60 15.46 19.80
CA THR A 273 25.51 14.54 19.49
C THR A 273 25.29 14.49 17.97
N PHE A 274 25.39 13.29 17.40
CA PHE A 274 25.27 13.06 15.94
C PHE A 274 23.94 12.44 15.52
N ILE A 275 23.16 11.96 16.48
CA ILE A 275 21.87 11.29 16.26
C ILE A 275 20.88 11.80 17.29
N THR A 276 19.68 12.18 16.85
CA THR A 276 18.54 12.44 17.73
C THR A 276 17.35 11.61 17.31
N LYS A 277 16.45 11.30 18.24
CA LYS A 277 15.25 10.49 17.97
C LYS A 277 14.01 11.31 18.31
N ILE A 278 13.17 11.53 17.31
CA ILE A 278 11.90 12.22 17.47
C ILE A 278 10.80 11.18 17.61
N THR A 279 10.21 11.10 18.80
CA THR A 279 9.10 10.18 19.11
C THR A 279 7.77 10.88 18.84
N ILE A 280 6.96 10.31 17.94
CA ILE A 280 5.62 10.75 17.61
C ILE A 280 4.63 9.80 18.28
N SER A 281 3.74 10.34 19.11
CA SER A 281 2.61 9.59 19.68
C SER A 281 1.31 10.24 19.24
N LEU A 282 0.60 9.60 18.31
CA LEU A 282 -0.66 10.09 17.78
C LEU A 282 -1.71 10.19 18.90
N SER A 283 -1.80 9.13 19.73
CA SER A 283 -2.73 9.07 20.85
C SER A 283 -2.48 10.17 21.90
N SER A 284 -1.24 10.65 22.06
CA SER A 284 -0.95 11.78 22.95
C SER A 284 -1.37 13.12 22.36
N LEU A 285 -1.11 13.33 21.07
CA LEU A 285 -1.37 14.60 20.38
C LEU A 285 -2.87 14.82 20.14
N VAL A 286 -3.60 13.76 19.80
CA VAL A 286 -5.04 13.82 19.46
C VAL A 286 -5.95 14.00 20.70
N LYS A 287 -5.44 13.76 21.92
CA LYS A 287 -6.21 14.00 23.16
C LYS A 287 -6.72 15.42 23.31
N GLN A 288 -5.95 16.39 22.82
CA GLN A 288 -6.26 17.82 22.92
C GLN A 288 -7.18 18.30 21.77
N VAL A 289 -7.42 17.45 20.76
CA VAL A 289 -8.21 17.79 19.58
C VAL A 289 -9.67 17.40 19.78
N PRO A 290 -10.65 18.29 19.47
CA PRO A 290 -12.06 17.96 19.45
C PRO A 290 -12.36 16.77 18.52
N LEU A 291 -13.30 15.90 18.91
CA LEU A 291 -13.64 14.67 18.19
C LEU A 291 -13.93 14.88 16.69
N SER A 292 -14.52 16.02 16.32
CA SER A 292 -14.85 16.38 14.94
C SER A 292 -13.65 16.68 14.04
N GLU A 293 -12.44 16.81 14.60
CA GLU A 293 -11.23 17.16 13.85
C GLU A 293 -10.08 16.16 14.03
N ARG A 294 -10.29 15.10 14.83
CA ARG A 294 -9.24 14.11 15.11
C ARG A 294 -8.78 13.37 13.86
N ASP A 295 -9.69 13.16 12.93
CA ASP A 295 -9.45 12.55 11.62
C ASP A 295 -8.49 13.36 10.74
N LYS A 296 -8.39 14.69 10.97
CA LYS A 296 -7.46 15.56 10.25
C LYS A 296 -6.01 15.42 10.73
N VAL A 297 -5.80 14.98 11.98
CA VAL A 297 -4.47 14.74 12.54
C VAL A 297 -4.13 13.28 12.33
N THR A 298 -3.46 12.98 11.21
CA THR A 298 -3.02 11.62 10.90
C THR A 298 -1.53 11.45 11.21
N MET A 299 -1.11 10.20 11.41
CA MET A 299 0.30 9.87 11.60
C MET A 299 1.16 10.36 10.42
N ASP A 300 0.66 10.30 9.20
CA ASP A 300 1.41 10.73 8.03
C ASP A 300 1.63 12.24 8.01
N VAL A 301 0.63 13.04 8.39
CA VAL A 301 0.79 14.50 8.54
C VAL A 301 1.89 14.82 9.55
N LEU A 302 1.93 14.11 10.68
CA LEU A 302 2.96 14.32 11.70
C LEU A 302 4.35 13.89 11.22
N LYS A 303 4.47 12.76 10.50
CA LYS A 303 5.73 12.36 9.87
C LYS A 303 6.22 13.41 8.88
N TYR A 304 5.32 13.94 8.03
CA TYR A 304 5.67 14.99 7.08
C TYR A 304 6.19 16.24 7.77
N VAL A 305 5.57 16.66 8.88
CA VAL A 305 6.07 17.78 9.67
C VAL A 305 7.50 17.53 10.16
N VAL A 306 7.82 16.32 10.61
CA VAL A 306 9.19 15.99 11.02
C VAL A 306 10.15 16.06 9.85
N TYR A 307 9.83 15.44 8.71
CA TYR A 307 10.70 15.49 7.53
C TYR A 307 10.94 16.92 7.04
N GLU A 308 9.88 17.74 7.00
CA GLU A 308 9.95 19.15 6.63
C GLU A 308 10.87 19.93 7.58
N GLN A 309 10.74 19.74 8.89
CA GLN A 309 11.59 20.46 9.87
C GLN A 309 13.04 20.00 9.86
N VAL A 310 13.31 18.72 9.57
CA VAL A 310 14.68 18.21 9.41
C VAL A 310 15.34 18.81 8.18
N GLU A 311 14.61 18.96 7.08
CA GLU A 311 15.09 19.60 5.85
C GLU A 311 15.42 21.07 6.09
N GLU A 312 14.51 21.80 6.76
CA GLU A 312 14.62 23.23 7.05
C GLU A 312 15.79 23.54 8.00
N VAL A 313 15.89 22.85 9.13
CA VAL A 313 16.95 23.07 10.14
C VAL A 313 18.28 22.48 9.69
N GLY A 314 18.25 21.30 9.06
CA GLY A 314 19.43 20.57 8.59
C GLY A 314 20.03 21.10 7.29
N MET A 315 19.38 22.08 6.63
CA MET A 315 19.79 22.62 5.33
C MET A 315 20.09 21.52 4.30
N ASP A 316 19.18 20.56 4.15
CA ASP A 316 19.30 19.38 3.27
C ASP A 316 20.45 18.40 3.55
N ARG A 317 21.22 18.59 4.64
CA ARG A 317 22.38 17.73 4.96
C ARG A 317 22.08 16.62 5.95
N TRP A 318 20.94 16.68 6.61
CA TRP A 318 20.53 15.70 7.61
C TRP A 318 19.64 14.64 6.99
N ILE A 319 19.74 13.42 7.51
CA ILE A 319 18.94 12.29 7.05
C ILE A 319 17.95 11.93 8.16
N ALA A 320 16.67 11.93 7.83
CA ALA A 320 15.62 11.42 8.69
C ALA A 320 15.19 10.03 8.20
N ALA A 321 15.21 9.04 9.10
CA ALA A 321 14.79 7.68 8.81
C ALA A 321 13.78 7.20 9.85
N LYS A 322 12.73 6.52 9.37
CA LYS A 322 11.73 5.92 10.25
C LYS A 322 12.29 4.62 10.82
N GLU A 323 12.31 4.50 12.14
CA GLU A 323 12.63 3.23 12.80
C GLU A 323 11.41 2.29 12.74
N PRO A 324 11.61 0.97 12.59
CA PRO A 324 10.53 -0.01 12.69
C PRO A 324 9.88 0.10 14.07
N GLY A 325 8.59 0.43 14.08
CA GLY A 325 7.80 0.57 15.30
C GLY A 325 6.79 -0.55 15.41
N ALA A 326 6.64 -1.12 16.61
CA ALA A 326 5.68 -2.19 16.90
C ALA A 326 4.22 -1.70 16.99
N PHE A 327 3.97 -0.40 16.87
CA PHE A 327 2.68 0.24 17.11
C PHE A 327 2.28 1.11 15.91
N MET A 328 0.99 1.09 15.56
CA MET A 328 0.47 1.94 14.49
C MET A 328 0.32 3.41 14.91
N ASP A 329 0.15 3.67 16.21
CA ASP A 329 -0.07 5.01 16.79
C ASP A 329 1.20 5.66 17.35
N GLU A 330 2.33 4.95 17.36
CA GLU A 330 3.63 5.45 17.80
C GLU A 330 4.65 5.29 16.66
N CYS A 331 5.40 6.34 16.36
CA CYS A 331 6.41 6.34 15.31
C CYS A 331 7.67 7.02 15.84
N VAL A 332 8.84 6.43 15.60
CA VAL A 332 10.12 7.04 15.95
C VAL A 332 10.86 7.36 14.66
N ILE A 333 11.27 8.63 14.52
CA ILE A 333 12.08 9.08 13.40
C ILE A 333 13.46 9.44 13.95
N ALA A 334 14.47 8.69 13.53
CA ALA A 334 15.86 8.98 13.85
C ALA A 334 16.40 10.00 12.84
N VAL A 335 17.05 11.04 13.35
CA VAL A 335 17.65 12.12 12.56
C VAL A 335 19.16 12.06 12.74
N TYR A 336 19.87 11.92 11.62
CA TYR A 336 21.32 11.77 11.55
C TYR A 336 21.95 13.01 10.95
N LYS A 337 23.01 13.52 11.58
CA LYS A 337 23.87 14.54 10.97
C LYS A 337 24.64 13.96 9.78
N GLU A 338 25.12 14.86 8.93
CA GLU A 338 25.89 14.53 7.73
C GLU A 338 27.05 13.57 8.06
N GLY A 339 27.14 12.45 7.33
CA GLY A 339 28.21 11.45 7.51
C GLY A 339 28.04 10.47 8.67
N HIS A 340 27.00 10.62 9.52
CA HIS A 340 26.77 9.76 10.69
C HIS A 340 25.58 8.80 10.52
N CYS A 341 24.99 8.73 9.33
CA CYS A 341 23.92 7.77 9.03
C CYS A 341 24.51 6.36 8.80
N PRO A 342 24.03 5.33 9.51
CA PRO A 342 24.45 3.95 9.29
C PRO A 342 24.19 3.50 7.85
N GLN A 343 25.09 2.68 7.31
CA GLN A 343 24.99 2.16 5.94
C GLN A 343 23.67 1.41 5.70
N GLU A 344 23.18 0.66 6.68
CA GLU A 344 21.90 -0.07 6.60
C GLU A 344 20.72 0.86 6.35
N VAL A 345 20.68 1.99 7.07
CA VAL A 345 19.61 3.00 6.94
C VAL A 345 19.72 3.71 5.59
N LEU A 346 20.94 4.00 5.14
CA LEU A 346 21.19 4.60 3.83
C LEU A 346 20.78 3.65 2.69
N GLU A 347 21.02 2.35 2.85
CA GLU A 347 20.56 1.32 1.93
C GLU A 347 19.04 1.23 1.91
N ASP A 348 18.36 1.28 3.05
CA ASP A 348 16.89 1.23 3.11
C ASP A 348 16.24 2.48 2.49
N LEU A 349 16.82 3.66 2.70
CA LEU A 349 16.42 4.90 2.02
C LEU A 349 16.63 4.81 0.49
N ASN A 350 17.76 4.26 0.05
CA ASN A 350 18.06 4.06 -1.37
C ASN A 350 17.27 2.91 -2.01
N ARG A 351 16.88 1.91 -1.21
CA ARG A 351 15.92 0.85 -1.57
C ARG A 351 14.48 1.35 -1.51
N GLY A 352 14.27 2.60 -1.10
CA GLY A 352 12.98 3.26 -0.92
C GLY A 352 11.96 2.74 -1.91
N GLU A 353 10.88 2.17 -1.36
CA GLU A 353 9.90 1.41 -2.10
C GLU A 353 9.51 2.15 -3.38
N LEU A 354 9.96 1.61 -4.52
CA LEU A 354 9.38 1.95 -5.81
C LEU A 354 7.86 1.86 -5.61
N PRO A 355 7.09 2.91 -5.99
CA PRO A 355 5.64 2.90 -5.88
C PRO A 355 5.09 1.54 -6.32
N ASP A 356 4.07 1.02 -5.64
CA ASP A 356 3.56 -0.33 -5.93
C ASP A 356 3.18 -0.50 -7.41
N GLU A 357 2.82 0.60 -8.08
CA GLU A 357 2.62 0.67 -9.53
C GLU A 357 3.90 0.37 -10.33
N ILE A 358 5.06 0.88 -9.90
CA ILE A 358 6.37 0.62 -10.51
C ILE A 358 6.91 -0.75 -10.11
N LYS A 359 6.70 -1.22 -8.87
CA LYS A 359 6.99 -2.62 -8.50
C LYS A 359 6.17 -3.59 -9.34
N GLY A 360 4.88 -3.29 -9.56
CA GLY A 360 4.00 -4.05 -10.45
C GLY A 360 4.51 -4.04 -11.89
N GLN A 361 4.90 -2.88 -12.41
CA GLN A 361 5.48 -2.76 -13.76
C GLN A 361 6.82 -3.50 -13.90
N ALA A 362 7.72 -3.38 -12.93
CA ALA A 362 9.01 -4.07 -12.93
C ALA A 362 8.83 -5.59 -12.85
N ARG A 363 7.89 -6.07 -12.02
CA ARG A 363 7.52 -7.49 -11.95
C ARG A 363 6.92 -7.97 -13.27
N HIS A 364 6.04 -7.20 -13.88
CA HIS A 364 5.45 -7.53 -15.18
C HIS A 364 6.50 -7.53 -16.31
N LEU A 365 7.48 -6.61 -16.26
CA LEU A 365 8.57 -6.55 -17.22
C LEU A 365 9.52 -7.74 -17.07
N ALA A 366 9.87 -8.11 -15.84
CA ALA A 366 10.69 -9.28 -15.54
C ALA A 366 9.98 -10.58 -15.94
N GLU A 367 8.67 -10.69 -15.68
CA GLU A 367 7.87 -11.83 -16.10
C GLU A 367 7.73 -11.90 -17.64
N ALA A 368 7.57 -10.75 -18.31
CA ALA A 368 7.54 -10.68 -19.76
C ALA A 368 8.89 -11.07 -20.40
N GLN A 369 10.00 -10.62 -19.83
CA GLN A 369 11.34 -11.02 -20.28
C GLN A 369 11.58 -12.52 -20.04
N SER A 370 11.16 -13.06 -18.88
CA SER A 370 11.26 -14.50 -18.58
C SER A 370 10.44 -15.33 -19.58
N LYS A 371 9.19 -14.92 -19.88
CA LYS A 371 8.36 -15.56 -20.91
C LYS A 371 9.00 -15.47 -22.30
N MET A 372 9.71 -14.39 -22.62
CA MET A 372 10.40 -14.25 -23.90
C MET A 372 11.62 -15.16 -24.00
N VAL A 373 12.41 -15.31 -22.93
CA VAL A 373 13.53 -16.25 -22.86
C VAL A 373 13.03 -17.68 -22.99
N GLN A 374 11.98 -18.07 -22.25
CA GLN A 374 11.39 -19.40 -22.39
C GLN A 374 10.85 -19.70 -23.80
N ARG A 375 10.33 -18.68 -24.51
CA ARG A 375 9.91 -18.83 -25.91
C ARG A 375 11.10 -18.98 -26.86
N LYS A 376 12.21 -18.29 -26.60
CA LYS A 376 13.45 -18.46 -27.38
C LYS A 376 14.07 -19.83 -27.14
N ASP A 377 14.14 -20.28 -25.90
CA ASP A 377 14.68 -21.60 -25.55
C ASP A 377 13.84 -22.70 -26.19
N LYS A 378 12.50 -22.66 -26.08
CA LYS A 378 11.61 -23.61 -26.77
C LYS A 378 11.78 -23.61 -28.29
N LYS A 379 12.06 -22.45 -28.90
CA LYS A 379 12.29 -22.35 -30.35
C LYS A 379 13.64 -22.94 -30.75
N VAL A 380 14.69 -22.70 -29.97
CA VAL A 380 16.03 -23.27 -30.20
C VAL A 380 16.00 -24.79 -30.01
N THR A 381 15.36 -25.29 -28.95
CA THR A 381 15.19 -26.73 -28.73
C THR A 381 14.35 -27.39 -29.83
N ALA A 382 13.28 -26.74 -30.31
CA ALA A 382 12.49 -27.25 -31.43
C ALA A 382 13.26 -27.26 -32.76
N GLU A 383 14.10 -26.26 -33.02
CA GLU A 383 14.95 -26.21 -34.21
C GLU A 383 16.05 -27.29 -34.18
N GLU A 384 16.60 -27.57 -32.99
CA GLU A 384 17.58 -28.65 -32.79
C GLU A 384 16.96 -30.04 -32.98
N VAL A 385 15.73 -30.24 -32.50
CA VAL A 385 14.97 -31.49 -32.69
C VAL A 385 14.60 -31.67 -34.18
N MET A 386 14.20 -30.60 -34.88
CA MET A 386 13.98 -30.67 -36.34
C MET A 386 15.25 -30.99 -37.11
N LYS A 387 16.41 -30.40 -36.76
CA LYS A 387 17.69 -30.71 -37.44
C LYS A 387 18.14 -32.16 -37.19
N LYS A 388 17.81 -32.76 -36.05
CA LYS A 388 18.08 -34.18 -35.79
C LYS A 388 17.14 -35.09 -36.59
N ASN A 389 15.85 -34.76 -36.70
CA ASN A 389 14.90 -35.56 -37.48
C ASN A 389 15.17 -35.51 -39.00
N VAL A 390 15.73 -34.42 -39.54
CA VAL A 390 16.09 -34.33 -40.96
C VAL A 390 17.29 -35.22 -41.32
N LYS A 391 18.08 -35.69 -40.34
CA LYS A 391 19.28 -36.48 -40.61
C LYS A 391 19.04 -37.99 -40.69
N GLU A 392 17.86 -38.49 -40.30
CA GLU A 392 17.57 -39.93 -40.23
C GLU A 392 16.51 -40.45 -41.22
N GLU A 393 15.82 -39.59 -41.98
CA GLU A 393 14.91 -40.04 -43.04
C GLU A 393 15.45 -39.73 -44.44
N ALA A 394 16.46 -40.52 -44.84
CA ALA A 394 16.91 -40.62 -46.22
C ALA A 394 15.93 -41.44 -47.07
N ASN A 395 14.70 -40.95 -47.30
CA ASN A 395 13.87 -41.32 -48.46
C ASN A 395 12.56 -40.50 -48.52
N VAL A 396 12.67 -39.19 -48.76
CA VAL A 396 11.52 -38.43 -49.27
C VAL A 396 11.92 -37.83 -50.61
N THR A 397 11.27 -38.36 -51.64
CA THR A 397 11.23 -37.92 -53.02
C THR A 397 11.28 -36.40 -53.12
N VAL A 398 12.31 -35.90 -53.81
CA VAL A 398 12.50 -34.49 -54.14
C VAL A 398 11.27 -33.99 -54.90
N LEU A 399 10.35 -33.35 -54.19
CA LEU A 399 9.28 -32.56 -54.77
C LEU A 399 9.92 -31.46 -55.59
N ASN A 400 9.64 -31.49 -56.89
CA ASN A 400 10.12 -30.58 -57.91
C ASN A 400 9.91 -29.11 -57.48
N THR A 401 10.96 -28.46 -56.97
CA THR A 401 10.95 -27.06 -56.50
C THR A 401 10.98 -26.04 -57.65
N ASN A 402 10.83 -26.49 -58.91
CA ASN A 402 10.99 -25.63 -60.10
C ASN A 402 9.68 -25.08 -60.68
N LYS A 403 8.56 -25.20 -59.94
CA LYS A 403 7.36 -24.39 -60.19
C LYS A 403 7.05 -23.57 -58.94
N ARG A 404 7.69 -22.40 -58.84
CA ARG A 404 7.32 -21.37 -57.86
C ARG A 404 5.90 -20.94 -58.18
N ASP A 405 4.94 -21.41 -57.39
CA ASP A 405 3.56 -20.97 -57.49
C ASP A 405 3.51 -19.46 -57.21
N ARG A 406 3.08 -18.68 -58.20
CA ARG A 406 3.01 -17.21 -58.11
C ARG A 406 1.71 -16.72 -57.50
N ARG A 407 0.81 -17.63 -57.10
CA ARG A 407 -0.45 -17.29 -56.43
C ARG A 407 -0.17 -16.71 -55.03
N THR A 408 -0.94 -15.69 -54.65
CA THR A 408 -0.90 -15.14 -53.29
C THR A 408 -1.61 -16.08 -52.30
N LEU A 409 -1.26 -15.97 -51.02
CA LEU A 409 -1.84 -16.81 -49.94
C LEU A 409 -3.37 -16.79 -49.91
N GLU A 410 -3.98 -15.64 -50.22
CA GLU A 410 -5.44 -15.48 -50.26
C GLU A 410 -6.09 -16.27 -51.41
N GLN A 411 -5.41 -16.37 -52.55
CA GLN A 411 -5.89 -17.13 -53.71
C GLN A 411 -5.84 -18.63 -53.45
N ILE A 412 -4.77 -19.11 -52.79
CA ILE A 412 -4.65 -20.52 -52.39
C ILE A 412 -5.76 -20.90 -51.39
N GLN A 413 -6.07 -20.02 -50.43
CA GLN A 413 -7.14 -20.27 -49.47
C GLN A 413 -8.53 -20.30 -50.14
N LYS A 414 -8.75 -19.47 -51.16
CA LYS A 414 -10.01 -19.46 -51.90
C LYS A 414 -10.23 -20.75 -52.71
N ASP A 415 -9.20 -21.24 -53.38
CA ASP A 415 -9.25 -22.49 -54.15
C ASP A 415 -9.56 -23.69 -53.25
N LEU A 416 -8.94 -23.77 -52.07
CA LEU A 416 -9.19 -24.80 -51.06
C LEU A 416 -10.62 -24.81 -50.50
N ILE A 417 -11.26 -23.64 -50.45
CA ILE A 417 -12.66 -23.51 -50.00
C ILE A 417 -13.62 -23.90 -51.12
N SER A 418 -13.31 -23.59 -52.39
CA SER A 418 -14.15 -24.00 -53.53
C SER A 418 -14.08 -25.50 -53.82
N GLU A 419 -12.91 -26.15 -53.66
CA GLU A 419 -12.79 -27.61 -53.90
C GLU A 419 -13.54 -28.46 -52.85
N LYS A 420 -13.74 -27.94 -51.63
CA LYS A 420 -14.50 -28.63 -50.59
C LYS A 420 -16.03 -28.56 -50.79
N GLY A 421 -16.51 -27.77 -51.75
CA GLY A 421 -17.94 -27.51 -51.96
C GLY A 421 -18.68 -28.53 -52.83
N ASP A 422 -18.01 -29.19 -53.79
CA ASP A 422 -18.72 -29.84 -54.91
C ASP A 422 -18.53 -31.38 -55.03
N GLU A 423 -17.83 -32.05 -54.12
CA GLU A 423 -17.57 -33.51 -54.23
C GLU A 423 -18.45 -34.43 -53.35
N LYS A 424 -19.55 -33.94 -52.75
CA LYS A 424 -20.45 -34.80 -51.92
C LYS A 424 -21.95 -34.72 -52.23
N ARG A 425 -22.35 -34.47 -53.49
CA ARG A 425 -23.73 -34.70 -53.95
C ARG A 425 -23.79 -35.29 -55.36
N SER A 426 -23.30 -36.51 -55.54
CA SER A 426 -23.74 -37.40 -56.63
C SER A 426 -23.29 -38.83 -56.38
N ARG A 427 -23.96 -39.51 -55.44
CA ARG A 427 -24.11 -40.98 -55.43
C ARG A 427 -25.10 -41.37 -54.35
N PHE A 428 -26.39 -41.24 -54.64
CA PHE A 428 -27.47 -42.18 -54.28
C PHE A 428 -28.76 -41.58 -54.85
N GLU A 429 -29.34 -42.35 -55.77
CA GLU A 429 -30.62 -42.19 -56.48
C GLU A 429 -30.69 -41.20 -57.65
#